data_AF-A0AAU7I6J5-F1
#
_entry.id   AF-A0AAU7I6J5-F1
#
_cell.length_a   1.000
_cell.length_b   1.000
_cell.length_c   1.000
_cell.angle_alpha   90.00
_cell.angle_beta   90.00
_cell.angle_gamma   90.00
#
_symmetry.space_group_name_H-M   'P 1'
#
loop_
_entity.id
_entity.type
_entity.pdbx_description
1 polymer ?
#
loop_
_entity_poly.entity_id
_entity_poly.type
_entity_poly.pdbx_seq_one_letter_code
_entity_poly.pdbx_strand_id
1 'polypeptide(L)'
;MKQLILIAGPYRSGTDGKQNLIDANLARLEDAALAVYQRGHIPVIGEWLALPLAKAAGSAAIDDEIGESMIYPVAHRLITKCDAIYRIKGASKGADMDIDVAHKHGLTVYFRLEDIPLA
;
A
#
# COMPACT_ATOMS: atom_id res chain seq x y z
N MET A 1 20.42 3.58 8.31
CA MET A 1 19.33 3.63 9.33
C MET A 1 18.10 3.06 8.65
N LYS A 2 17.41 2.14 9.32
CA LYS A 2 16.23 1.48 8.75
C LYS A 2 15.08 2.48 8.60
N GLN A 3 14.30 2.29 7.54
CA GLN A 3 13.10 3.08 7.26
C GLN A 3 11.88 2.14 7.30
N LEU A 4 10.74 2.65 7.74
CA LEU A 4 9.42 2.09 7.49
C LEU A 4 8.91 2.61 6.13
N ILE A 5 8.77 1.71 5.16
CA ILE A 5 8.44 2.07 3.78
C ILE A 5 7.09 1.43 3.40
N LEU A 6 6.12 2.28 3.08
CA LEU A 6 4.84 1.82 2.54
C LEU A 6 4.99 1.44 1.07
N ILE A 7 4.47 0.27 0.67
CA ILE A 7 4.38 -0.13 -0.73
C ILE A 7 3.03 0.32 -1.29
N ALA A 8 3.06 1.21 -2.28
CA ALA A 8 1.88 1.76 -2.93
C ALA A 8 1.78 1.27 -4.38
N GLY A 9 0.61 0.77 -4.79
CA GLY A 9 0.38 0.27 -6.15
C GLY A 9 -1.07 -0.07 -6.45
N PRO A 10 -1.36 -0.70 -7.60
CA PRO A 10 -2.69 -1.23 -7.88
C PRO A 10 -3.02 -2.34 -6.89
N TYR A 11 -4.16 -2.21 -6.22
CA TYR A 11 -4.83 -3.31 -5.52
C TYR A 11 -6.12 -3.69 -6.25
N ARG A 12 -7.13 -2.79 -6.25
CA ARG A 12 -8.39 -2.97 -6.99
C ARG A 12 -8.40 -2.35 -8.40
N SER A 13 -7.48 -1.43 -8.67
CA SER A 13 -7.47 -0.71 -9.94
C SER A 13 -7.18 -1.65 -11.11
N GLY A 14 -8.01 -1.58 -12.15
CA GLY A 14 -7.86 -2.41 -13.36
C GLY A 14 -8.29 -3.87 -13.20
N THR A 15 -9.01 -4.24 -12.13
CA THR A 15 -9.45 -5.63 -11.90
C THR A 15 -10.90 -5.89 -12.31
N ASP A 16 -11.70 -4.85 -12.53
CA ASP A 16 -13.17 -4.95 -12.71
C ASP A 16 -13.85 -5.78 -11.62
N GLY A 17 -13.32 -5.74 -10.38
CA GLY A 17 -13.83 -6.53 -9.26
C GLY A 17 -13.48 -8.02 -9.30
N LYS A 18 -12.70 -8.49 -10.28
CA LYS A 18 -12.32 -9.91 -10.39
C LYS A 18 -11.30 -10.28 -9.34
N GLN A 19 -11.67 -11.23 -8.46
CA GLN A 19 -10.85 -11.64 -7.32
C GLN A 19 -9.44 -12.09 -7.72
N ASN A 20 -9.30 -12.90 -8.78
CA ASN A 20 -8.00 -13.38 -9.24
C ASN A 20 -7.05 -12.24 -9.67
N LEU A 21 -7.58 -11.14 -10.20
CA LEU A 21 -6.78 -9.97 -10.57
C LEU A 21 -6.43 -9.12 -9.34
N ILE A 22 -7.32 -9.06 -8.35
CA ILE A 22 -7.05 -8.42 -7.05
C ILE A 22 -5.93 -9.17 -6.33
N ASP A 23 -5.98 -10.50 -6.30
CA ASP A 23 -4.97 -11.36 -5.70
C ASP A 23 -3.61 -11.20 -6.41
N ALA A 24 -3.61 -11.15 -7.75
CA ALA A 24 -2.40 -10.92 -8.54
C ALA A 24 -1.80 -9.53 -8.26
N ASN A 25 -2.64 -8.52 -8.07
CA ASN A 25 -2.20 -7.18 -7.69
C ASN A 25 -1.60 -7.15 -6.28
N LEU A 26 -2.22 -7.83 -5.30
CA LEU A 26 -1.67 -7.98 -3.96
C LEU A 26 -0.32 -8.69 -3.98
N ALA A 27 -0.19 -9.79 -4.71
CA ALA A 27 1.08 -10.51 -4.87
C ALA A 27 2.21 -9.60 -5.39
N ARG A 28 1.90 -8.69 -6.33
CA ARG A 28 2.89 -7.70 -6.82
C ARG A 28 3.32 -6.69 -5.75
N LEU A 29 2.42 -6.30 -4.86
CA LEU A 29 2.76 -5.44 -3.71
C LEU A 29 3.65 -6.22 -2.73
N GLU A 30 3.36 -7.50 -2.50
CA GLU A 30 4.12 -8.39 -1.63
C GLU A 30 5.52 -8.68 -2.16
N ASP A 31 5.68 -8.88 -3.47
CA ASP A 31 6.99 -9.01 -4.13
C ASP A 31 7.85 -7.75 -3.93
N ALA A 32 7.23 -6.58 -4.06
CA ALA A 32 7.91 -5.31 -3.81
C ALA A 32 8.24 -5.10 -2.33
N ALA A 33 7.37 -5.53 -1.42
CA ALA A 33 7.65 -5.55 0.02
C ALA A 33 8.85 -6.44 0.32
N LEU A 34 8.93 -7.64 -0.25
CA LEU A 34 10.07 -8.54 -0.10
C LEU A 34 11.36 -7.89 -0.60
N ALA A 35 11.32 -7.22 -1.75
CA ALA A 35 12.48 -6.52 -2.29
C ALA A 35 12.97 -5.40 -1.35
N VAL A 36 12.05 -4.64 -0.75
CA VAL A 36 12.38 -3.63 0.26
C VAL A 36 12.97 -4.25 1.53
N TYR A 37 12.40 -5.36 2.01
CA TYR A 37 12.94 -6.11 3.14
C TYR A 37 14.37 -6.59 2.88
N GLN A 38 14.66 -7.09 1.68
CA GLN A 38 16.00 -7.53 1.26
C GLN A 38 17.02 -6.38 1.22
N ARG A 39 16.57 -5.12 1.09
CA ARG A 39 17.42 -3.93 1.23
C ARG A 39 17.68 -3.52 2.69
N GLY A 40 17.11 -4.26 3.65
CA GLY A 40 17.31 -4.06 5.10
C GLY A 40 16.30 -3.15 5.77
N HIS A 41 15.28 -2.67 5.03
CA HIS A 41 14.22 -1.80 5.52
C HIS A 41 13.01 -2.61 6.03
N ILE A 42 12.02 -1.91 6.59
CA ILE A 42 10.77 -2.50 7.08
C ILE A 42 9.67 -2.15 6.06
N PRO A 43 9.21 -3.10 5.23
CA PRO A 43 8.11 -2.85 4.31
C PRO A 43 6.76 -2.95 5.02
N VAL A 44 5.76 -2.20 4.54
CA VAL A 44 4.36 -2.37 4.93
C VAL A 44 3.44 -2.13 3.74
N ILE A 45 2.30 -2.82 3.70
CA ILE A 45 1.24 -2.66 2.69
C ILE A 45 -0.01 -2.17 3.41
N GLY A 46 -0.73 -1.20 2.84
CA GLY A 46 -1.94 -0.64 3.46
C GLY A 46 -3.02 -1.70 3.69
N GLU A 47 -3.23 -2.57 2.71
CA GLU A 47 -4.18 -3.67 2.72
C GLU A 47 -3.94 -4.67 3.85
N TRP A 48 -2.68 -4.93 4.24
CA TRP A 48 -2.36 -5.81 5.36
C TRP A 48 -2.93 -5.31 6.68
N LEU A 49 -3.07 -3.99 6.85
CA LEU A 49 -3.69 -3.40 8.03
C LEU A 49 -5.20 -3.21 7.84
N ALA A 50 -5.62 -2.77 6.67
CA ALA A 50 -7.02 -2.45 6.37
C ALA A 50 -7.95 -3.66 6.32
N LEU A 51 -7.57 -4.73 5.60
CA LEU A 51 -8.46 -5.87 5.34
C LEU A 51 -8.83 -6.64 6.62
N PRO A 52 -7.89 -6.96 7.54
CA PRO A 52 -8.26 -7.64 8.78
C PRO A 52 -9.16 -6.77 9.68
N LEU A 53 -8.95 -5.45 9.69
CA LEU A 53 -9.78 -4.52 10.47
C LEU A 53 -11.19 -4.40 9.90
N ALA A 54 -11.33 -4.28 8.57
CA ALA A 54 -12.63 -4.26 7.91
C ALA A 54 -13.42 -5.55 8.18
N LYS A 55 -12.76 -6.71 8.08
CA LYS A 55 -13.36 -8.00 8.41
C LYS A 55 -13.81 -8.07 9.88
N ALA A 56 -12.97 -7.61 10.81
CA ALA A 56 -13.33 -7.56 12.22
C ALA A 56 -14.49 -6.60 12.52
N ALA A 57 -14.66 -5.55 11.71
CA ALA A 57 -15.79 -4.63 11.77
C ALA A 57 -17.07 -5.18 11.12
N GLY A 58 -17.04 -6.37 10.51
CA GLY A 58 -18.20 -7.03 9.92
C GLY A 58 -18.32 -6.92 8.40
N SER A 59 -17.27 -6.45 7.70
CA SER A 59 -17.23 -6.47 6.24
C SER A 59 -17.28 -7.90 5.72
N ALA A 60 -18.20 -8.15 4.79
CA ALA A 60 -18.41 -9.40 4.07
C ALA A 60 -17.75 -9.39 2.67
N ALA A 61 -17.48 -8.20 2.11
CA ALA A 61 -16.84 -8.02 0.82
C ALA A 61 -15.97 -6.75 0.79
N ILE A 62 -14.94 -6.74 -0.04
CA ILE A 62 -13.97 -5.62 -0.12
C ILE A 62 -14.63 -4.31 -0.56
N ASP A 63 -15.72 -4.39 -1.31
CA ASP A 63 -16.50 -3.27 -1.89
C ASP A 63 -17.81 -3.00 -1.15
N ASP A 64 -18.04 -3.64 0.01
CA ASP A 64 -19.15 -3.27 0.86
C ASP A 64 -18.91 -1.94 1.59
N GLU A 65 -19.98 -1.40 2.19
CA GLU A 65 -19.96 -0.09 2.86
C GLU A 65 -18.90 -0.02 3.97
N ILE A 66 -18.68 -1.12 4.70
CA ILE A 66 -17.67 -1.18 5.76
C ILE A 66 -16.26 -1.18 5.16
N GLY A 67 -16.02 -1.99 4.12
CA GLY A 67 -14.75 -2.03 3.40
C GLY A 67 -14.37 -0.67 2.82
N GLU A 68 -15.27 -0.03 2.07
CA GLU A 68 -15.06 1.29 1.49
C GLU A 68 -14.79 2.37 2.54
N SER A 69 -15.51 2.34 3.67
CA SER A 69 -15.33 3.32 4.74
C SER A 69 -14.05 3.12 5.55
N MET A 70 -13.44 1.93 5.52
CA MET A 70 -12.28 1.62 6.34
C MET A 70 -10.94 1.58 5.59
N ILE A 71 -10.92 1.08 4.35
CA ILE A 71 -9.65 0.83 3.63
C ILE A 71 -8.81 2.10 3.53
N TYR A 72 -9.40 3.18 3.02
CA TYR A 72 -8.66 4.42 2.81
C TYR A 72 -8.28 5.12 4.13
N PRO A 73 -9.18 5.26 5.13
CA PRO A 73 -8.79 5.86 6.42
C PRO A 73 -7.73 5.07 7.20
N VAL A 74 -7.73 3.74 7.12
CA VAL A 74 -6.71 2.91 7.76
C VAL A 74 -5.35 3.11 7.08
N ALA A 75 -5.30 3.05 5.75
CA ALA A 75 -4.07 3.27 4.98
C ALA A 75 -3.50 4.68 5.24
N HIS A 76 -4.35 5.70 5.28
CA HIS A 76 -3.92 7.08 5.56
C HIS A 76 -3.28 7.20 6.96
N ARG A 77 -3.86 6.59 8.00
CA ARG A 77 -3.24 6.58 9.33
C ARG A 77 -1.84 5.94 9.30
N LEU A 78 -1.67 4.87 8.53
CA LEU A 78 -0.38 4.19 8.37
C LEU A 78 0.66 5.05 7.64
N ILE A 79 0.28 5.74 6.55
CA ILE A 79 1.20 6.62 5.79
C ILE A 79 1.87 7.63 6.72
N THR A 80 1.14 8.25 7.64
CA THR A 80 1.67 9.26 8.58
C THR A 80 2.74 8.73 9.55
N LYS A 81 2.95 7.42 9.60
CA LYS A 81 3.98 6.76 10.41
C LYS A 81 5.15 6.22 9.60
N CYS A 82 5.06 6.25 8.28
CA CYS A 82 6.12 5.80 7.39
C CYS A 82 7.17 6.89 7.20
N ASP A 83 8.40 6.48 6.90
CA ASP A 83 9.49 7.40 6.53
C ASP A 83 9.47 7.68 5.02
N ALA A 84 8.96 6.74 4.22
CA ALA A 84 8.88 6.84 2.78
C ALA A 84 7.74 5.98 2.19
N ILE A 85 7.43 6.24 0.92
CA ILE A 85 6.59 5.39 0.08
C ILE A 85 7.43 4.86 -1.08
N TYR A 86 7.28 3.57 -1.39
CA TYR A 86 7.72 3.00 -2.66
C TYR A 86 6.51 2.76 -3.57
N ARG A 87 6.39 3.58 -4.63
CA ARG A 87 5.33 3.48 -5.64
C ARG A 87 5.74 2.52 -6.75
N ILE A 88 5.13 1.34 -6.80
CA ILE A 88 5.34 0.38 -7.89
C ILE A 88 4.56 0.79 -9.15
N LYS A 89 4.94 0.29 -10.33
CA LYS A 89 4.26 0.63 -11.59
C LYS A 89 2.81 0.14 -11.65
N GLY A 90 1.95 0.91 -12.33
CA GLY A 90 0.57 0.55 -12.66
C GLY A 90 -0.41 1.65 -12.28
N ALA A 91 -1.46 1.84 -13.08
CA ALA A 91 -2.51 2.82 -12.81
C ALA A 91 -3.24 2.47 -11.52
N SER A 92 -3.27 3.39 -10.55
CA SER A 92 -3.94 3.15 -9.28
C SER A 92 -4.31 4.45 -8.59
N LYS A 93 -5.62 4.77 -8.59
CA LYS A 93 -6.12 5.97 -7.93
C LYS A 93 -5.77 6.00 -6.44
N GLY A 94 -5.87 4.86 -5.74
CA GLY A 94 -5.51 4.77 -4.33
C GLY A 94 -4.04 5.09 -4.09
N ALA A 95 -3.14 4.48 -4.87
CA ALA A 95 -1.71 4.73 -4.73
C ALA A 95 -1.30 6.16 -5.14
N ASP A 96 -2.03 6.78 -6.06
CA ASP A 96 -1.80 8.19 -6.43
C ASP A 96 -2.25 9.13 -5.30
N MET A 97 -3.36 8.80 -4.60
CA MET A 97 -3.78 9.51 -3.39
C MET A 97 -2.78 9.34 -2.23
N ASP A 98 -2.16 8.17 -2.10
CA ASP A 98 -1.12 7.93 -1.09
C ASP A 98 0.10 8.84 -1.30
N ILE A 99 0.47 9.09 -2.57
CA ILE A 99 1.54 10.04 -2.94
C ILE A 99 1.17 11.46 -2.53
N ASP A 100 -0.08 11.89 -2.76
CA ASP A 100 -0.54 13.21 -2.34
C ASP A 100 -0.45 13.40 -0.81
N VAL A 101 -0.78 12.35 -0.05
CA VAL A 101 -0.59 12.33 1.41
C VAL A 101 0.89 12.40 1.77
N ALA A 102 1.75 11.59 1.15
CA ALA A 102 3.19 11.61 1.38
C ALA A 102 3.79 13.00 1.17
N HIS A 103 3.45 13.67 0.05
CA HIS A 103 3.93 15.01 -0.24
C HIS A 103 3.48 16.03 0.83
N LYS A 104 2.23 15.95 1.30
CA LYS A 104 1.73 16.82 2.38
C LYS A 104 2.47 16.62 3.71
N HIS A 105 3.00 15.42 3.92
CA HIS A 105 3.75 15.06 5.14
C HIS A 105 5.27 15.10 4.98
N GLY A 106 5.79 15.53 3.81
CA GLY A 106 7.22 15.62 3.55
C GLY A 106 7.91 14.26 3.45
N LEU A 107 7.17 13.19 3.17
CA LEU A 107 7.73 11.85 3.01
C LEU A 107 8.46 11.71 1.66
N THR A 108 9.51 10.89 1.65
CA THR A 108 10.20 10.55 0.41
C THR A 108 9.35 9.58 -0.41
N VAL A 109 9.24 9.79 -1.72
CA VAL A 109 8.58 8.87 -2.64
C VAL A 109 9.60 8.30 -3.61
N TYR A 110 9.78 6.99 -3.55
CA TYR A 110 10.61 6.22 -4.48
C TYR A 110 9.73 5.65 -5.59
N PHE A 111 10.16 5.77 -6.83
CA PHE A 111 9.49 5.17 -8.00
C PHE A 111 10.27 4.00 -8.59
N ARG A 112 11.50 3.77 -8.10
CA ARG A 112 12.38 2.69 -8.49
C ARG A 112 12.99 2.07 -7.24
N LEU A 113 13.16 0.75 -7.23
CA LEU A 113 13.69 0.01 -6.08
C LEU A 113 15.13 0.42 -5.76
N GLU A 114 15.91 0.68 -6.79
CA GLU A 114 17.31 1.08 -6.73
C GLU A 114 17.54 2.46 -6.08
N ASP A 115 16.51 3.31 -6.07
CA ASP A 115 16.58 4.63 -5.43
C ASP A 115 16.41 4.53 -3.90
N ILE A 116 15.87 3.42 -3.41
CA ILE A 116 15.81 3.12 -1.98
C ILE A 116 17.23 2.80 -1.51
N PRO A 117 17.78 3.41 -0.45
CA PRO A 117 19.12 3.08 0.03
C PRO A 117 19.22 1.61 0.53
N LEU A 118 20.43 1.18 0.87
CA LEU A 118 20.62 -0.01 1.72
C LEU A 118 20.67 0.45 3.18
N ALA A 119 20.06 -0.30 4.09
CA ALA A 119 19.81 0.15 5.47
C ALA A 119 21.01 0.06 6.44
#